data_AF-A0A8W8KIA3-F1
#
_entry.id   AF-A0A8W8KIA3-F1
#
_cell.length_a   1.000
_cell.length_b   1.000
_cell.length_c   1.000
_cell.angle_alpha   90.00
_cell.angle_beta   90.00
_cell.angle_gamma   90.00
#
_symmetry.space_group_name_H-M   'P 1'
#
loop_
_entity.id
_entity.type
_entity.pdbx_description
1 polymer ?
#
loop_
_entity_poly.entity_id
_entity_poly.type
_entity_poly.pdbx_seq_one_letter_code
_entity_poly.pdbx_strand_id
1 'polypeptide(L)'
;MKALKPGVSCVNMHLLANRVHLEELKKLGLLKEDVEEMMKVRLGAVFMPHGLGHFMGIDTHDVDGYPETTVSVLDVERSDKPGLKSLRSARELLDAALRYPQQSQFTCREVIDQYRGFGGVRIEDDVAVTDDGMELLTCVPRTVEEIEAWMAEGRQRPQVPLPQECVKSG
;
A
#
# COMPACT_ATOMS: atom_id res chain seq x y z
N MET A 1 -3.93 -12.29 -3.94
CA MET A 1 -5.14 -12.57 -4.74
C MET A 1 -5.64 -14.02 -4.63
N LYS A 2 -4.83 -15.06 -4.87
CA LYS A 2 -5.26 -16.49 -4.82
C LYS A 2 -5.98 -16.96 -3.53
N ALA A 3 -5.76 -16.27 -2.41
CA ALA A 3 -6.40 -16.60 -1.13
C ALA A 3 -7.79 -15.96 -0.96
N LEU A 4 -8.21 -15.04 -1.84
CA LEU A 4 -9.54 -14.41 -1.79
C LEU A 4 -10.59 -15.40 -2.27
N LYS A 5 -11.56 -15.66 -1.40
CA LYS A 5 -12.73 -16.51 -1.64
C LYS A 5 -13.75 -16.28 -0.50
N PRO A 6 -15.00 -16.75 -0.63
CA PRO A 6 -15.99 -16.63 0.42
C PRO A 6 -15.51 -17.18 1.77
N GLY A 7 -15.88 -16.48 2.85
CA GLY A 7 -15.55 -16.85 4.22
C GLY A 7 -14.13 -16.49 4.69
N VAL A 8 -13.26 -15.97 3.83
CA VAL A 8 -11.93 -15.50 4.24
C VAL A 8 -12.03 -14.10 4.84
N SER A 9 -11.44 -13.93 6.03
CA SER A 9 -11.42 -12.64 6.73
C SER A 9 -10.49 -11.63 6.05
N CYS A 10 -10.98 -10.40 5.83
CA CYS A 10 -10.18 -9.27 5.37
C CYS A 10 -9.00 -8.97 6.32
N VAL A 11 -9.17 -9.20 7.62
CA VAL A 11 -8.08 -9.04 8.62
C VAL A 11 -6.98 -10.05 8.34
N ASN A 12 -7.32 -11.32 8.08
CA ASN A 12 -6.34 -12.35 7.76
C ASN A 12 -5.60 -12.04 6.46
N MET A 13 -6.31 -11.50 5.46
CA MET A 13 -5.68 -11.04 4.22
C MET A 13 -4.69 -9.89 4.47
N HIS A 14 -5.05 -8.91 5.30
CA HIS A 14 -4.15 -7.81 5.67
C HIS A 14 -2.91 -8.33 6.44
N LEU A 15 -3.07 -9.29 7.34
CA LEU A 15 -1.94 -9.93 8.03
C LEU A 15 -1.06 -10.73 7.06
N LEU A 16 -1.65 -11.42 6.09
CA LEU A 16 -0.91 -12.14 5.04
C LEU A 16 -0.08 -11.17 4.19
N ALA A 17 -0.66 -10.04 3.76
CA ALA A 17 0.07 -9.02 3.02
C ALA A 17 1.26 -8.45 3.81
N ASN A 18 1.04 -8.13 5.10
CA ASN A 18 2.12 -7.68 5.98
C ASN A 18 3.26 -8.71 6.09
N ARG A 19 2.93 -10.00 6.24
CA ARG A 19 3.93 -11.07 6.28
C ARG A 19 4.76 -11.12 5.00
N VAL A 20 4.10 -11.11 3.84
CA VAL A 20 4.78 -11.13 2.54
C VAL A 20 5.70 -9.91 2.38
N HIS A 21 5.24 -8.72 2.76
CA HIS A 21 6.10 -7.53 2.73
C HIS A 21 7.35 -7.70 3.61
N LEU A 22 7.21 -8.21 4.82
CA LEU A 22 8.34 -8.44 5.74
C LEU A 22 9.31 -9.50 5.19
N GLU A 23 8.80 -10.58 4.60
CA GLU A 23 9.61 -11.61 3.95
C GLU A 23 10.42 -11.05 2.79
N GLU A 24 9.81 -10.25 1.91
CA GLU A 24 10.50 -9.65 0.76
C GLU A 24 11.49 -8.55 1.20
N LEU A 25 11.11 -7.69 2.15
CA LEU A 25 12.03 -6.69 2.70
C LEU A 25 13.23 -7.33 3.40
N LYS A 26 13.05 -8.49 4.04
CA LYS A 26 14.14 -9.29 4.60
C LYS A 26 15.03 -9.86 3.50
N LYS A 27 14.47 -10.39 2.40
CA LYS A 27 15.26 -10.87 1.24
C LYS A 27 16.09 -9.76 0.59
N LEU A 28 15.55 -8.53 0.57
CA LEU A 28 16.26 -7.33 0.09
C LEU A 28 17.32 -6.81 1.08
N GLY A 29 17.41 -7.40 2.29
CA GLY A 29 18.38 -6.99 3.31
C GLY A 29 18.00 -5.74 4.10
N LEU A 30 16.77 -5.23 3.95
CA LEU A 30 16.29 -4.09 4.76
C LEU A 30 15.91 -4.54 6.18
N LEU A 31 15.51 -5.81 6.33
CA LEU A 31 15.14 -6.42 7.59
C LEU A 31 15.99 -7.67 7.87
N LYS A 32 16.08 -8.06 9.14
CA LYS A 32 16.84 -9.20 9.64
C LYS A 32 16.10 -9.92 10.77
N GLU A 33 16.55 -11.12 11.14
CA GLU A 33 15.92 -12.00 12.13
C GLU A 33 14.56 -12.58 11.66
N ASP A 34 13.81 -13.16 12.59
CA ASP A 34 12.61 -13.95 12.32
C ASP A 34 11.36 -13.10 11.99
N VAL A 35 10.58 -13.53 10.99
CA VAL A 35 9.38 -12.80 10.53
C VAL A 35 8.21 -12.96 11.50
N GLU A 36 8.10 -14.08 12.22
CA GLU A 36 7.05 -14.23 13.24
C GLU A 36 7.22 -13.22 14.37
N GLU A 37 8.46 -12.99 14.81
CA GLU A 37 8.74 -11.96 15.82
C GLU A 37 8.43 -10.54 15.32
N MET A 38 8.73 -10.23 14.05
CA MET A 38 8.35 -8.96 13.43
C MET A 38 6.83 -8.76 13.39
N MET A 39 6.07 -9.83 13.14
CA MET A 39 4.60 -9.81 13.11
C MET A 39 4.00 -9.50 14.49
N LYS A 40 4.59 -10.04 15.57
CA LYS A 40 4.17 -9.75 16.96
C LYS A 40 4.31 -8.27 17.32
N VAL A 41 5.39 -7.63 16.88
CA VAL A 41 5.63 -6.19 17.11
C VAL A 41 4.99 -5.27 16.05
N ARG A 42 4.12 -5.83 15.19
CA ARG A 42 3.37 -5.10 14.16
C ARG A 42 4.26 -4.31 13.20
N LEU A 43 5.47 -4.80 12.91
CA LEU A 43 6.44 -4.10 12.08
C LEU A 43 5.93 -3.81 10.65
N GLY A 44 5.07 -4.69 10.11
CA GLY A 44 4.45 -4.50 8.79
C GLY A 44 3.69 -3.17 8.65
N ALA A 45 3.11 -2.65 9.73
CA ALA A 45 2.39 -1.37 9.73
C ALA A 45 3.30 -0.16 9.51
N VAL A 46 4.62 -0.32 9.68
CA VAL A 46 5.61 0.72 9.35
C VAL A 46 5.72 0.89 7.83
N PHE A 47 5.60 -0.21 7.07
CA PHE A 47 5.74 -0.23 5.62
C PHE A 47 4.40 -0.19 4.86
N MET A 48 3.32 -0.64 5.49
CA MET A 48 1.95 -0.51 4.99
C MET A 48 1.05 0.05 6.10
N PRO A 49 0.98 1.39 6.25
CA PRO A 49 0.27 2.02 7.37
C PRO A 49 -1.25 2.09 7.21
N HIS A 50 -1.75 1.76 6.02
CA HIS A 50 -3.18 1.78 5.69
C HIS A 50 -3.76 0.35 5.67
N GLY A 51 -5.09 0.25 5.55
CA GLY A 51 -5.77 -1.02 5.32
C GLY A 51 -5.32 -1.66 4.01
N LEU A 52 -5.50 -2.98 3.89
CA LEU A 52 -5.15 -3.69 2.66
C LEU A 52 -6.05 -3.29 1.48
N GLY A 53 -7.32 -3.01 1.77
CA GLY A 53 -8.33 -2.60 0.80
C GLY A 53 -9.63 -2.23 1.52
N HIS A 54 -10.65 -1.87 0.75
CA HIS A 54 -11.98 -1.49 1.21
C HIS A 54 -13.04 -1.97 0.21
N PHE A 55 -14.30 -1.93 0.59
CA PHE A 55 -15.39 -2.11 -0.36
C PHE A 55 -15.48 -0.92 -1.32
N MET A 56 -15.95 -1.20 -2.53
CA MET A 56 -16.14 -0.23 -3.60
C MET A 56 -17.49 -0.49 -4.26
N GLY A 57 -18.20 0.58 -4.56
CA GLY A 57 -19.50 0.53 -5.23
C GLY A 57 -19.84 1.91 -5.77
N ILE A 58 -20.97 2.47 -5.33
CA ILE A 58 -21.33 3.85 -5.69
C ILE A 58 -20.31 4.83 -5.10
N ASP A 59 -19.89 4.60 -3.86
CA ASP A 59 -18.80 5.32 -3.23
C ASP A 59 -17.48 4.56 -3.42
N THR A 60 -16.37 5.30 -3.61
CA THR A 60 -15.03 4.70 -3.70
C THR A 60 -14.68 3.93 -2.42
N HIS A 61 -15.02 4.49 -1.26
CA HIS A 61 -14.99 3.79 0.02
C HIS A 61 -16.44 3.48 0.41
N ASP A 62 -16.94 2.33 -0.03
CA ASP A 62 -18.36 1.99 0.12
C ASP A 62 -18.72 1.62 1.57
N VAL A 63 -20.02 1.57 1.84
CA VAL A 63 -20.61 1.39 3.18
C VAL A 63 -20.37 -0.03 3.75
N ASP A 64 -20.78 -0.24 5.01
CA ASP A 64 -20.81 -1.54 5.70
C ASP A 64 -19.47 -2.28 5.90
N GLY A 65 -18.33 -1.60 5.73
CA GLY A 65 -17.03 -2.14 6.12
C GLY A 65 -16.89 -2.41 7.64
N TYR A 66 -17.72 -1.76 8.47
CA TYR A 66 -17.77 -1.90 9.92
C TYR A 66 -19.25 -1.93 10.37
N PRO A 67 -19.90 -3.10 10.49
CA PRO A 67 -21.26 -3.17 11.02
C PRO A 67 -21.30 -2.69 12.48
N GLU A 68 -22.48 -2.31 12.99
CA GLU A 68 -22.68 -1.74 14.36
C GLU A 68 -22.05 -2.57 15.49
N THR A 69 -21.77 -3.85 15.25
CA THR A 69 -21.13 -4.78 16.19
C THR A 69 -19.59 -4.67 16.24
N THR A 70 -18.97 -3.86 15.38
CA THR A 70 -17.51 -3.69 15.31
C THR A 70 -17.06 -2.39 15.97
N VAL A 71 -16.28 -2.52 17.05
CA VAL A 71 -15.70 -1.38 17.78
C VAL A 71 -14.44 -0.92 17.06
N SER A 72 -14.46 0.29 16.49
CA SER A 72 -13.28 0.97 15.97
C SER A 72 -12.54 1.64 17.13
N VAL A 73 -11.24 1.34 17.32
CA VAL A 73 -10.43 1.69 18.51
C VAL A 73 -9.41 2.82 18.29
N LEU A 74 -9.67 3.78 17.40
CA LEU A 74 -8.70 4.84 17.10
C LEU A 74 -9.28 6.24 17.26
N ASP A 75 -9.24 6.74 18.51
CA ASP A 75 -9.43 8.15 18.84
C ASP A 75 -8.13 8.91 18.54
N VAL A 76 -7.99 9.41 17.31
CA VAL A 76 -7.01 10.45 17.00
C VAL A 76 -7.78 11.67 16.55
N GLU A 77 -7.67 12.76 17.31
CA GLU A 77 -8.26 14.04 16.92
C GLU A 77 -7.67 14.49 15.58
N ARG A 78 -8.54 14.62 14.57
CA ARG A 78 -8.15 15.14 13.27
C ARG A 78 -7.95 16.65 13.36
N SER A 79 -6.92 17.16 12.68
CA SER A 79 -6.75 18.60 12.51
C SER A 79 -7.98 19.20 11.84
N ASP A 80 -8.39 20.39 12.26
CA ASP A 80 -9.48 21.20 11.70
C ASP A 80 -9.04 22.03 10.48
N LYS A 81 -7.73 22.19 10.29
CA LYS A 81 -7.15 23.03 9.23
C LYS A 81 -7.49 22.49 7.83
N PRO A 82 -7.78 23.37 6.85
CA PRO A 82 -7.96 22.98 5.46
C PRO A 82 -6.77 22.17 4.93
N GLY A 83 -7.03 21.11 4.16
CA GLY A 83 -6.01 20.17 3.67
C GLY A 83 -5.56 19.15 4.72
N LEU A 84 -5.17 19.59 5.92
CA LEU A 84 -4.71 18.69 6.99
C LEU A 84 -5.82 17.79 7.53
N LYS A 85 -7.06 18.28 7.59
CA LYS A 85 -8.24 17.47 7.94
C LYS A 85 -8.50 16.30 6.99
N SER A 86 -7.95 16.37 5.78
CA SER A 86 -8.07 15.34 4.74
C SER A 86 -6.88 14.39 4.70
N LEU A 87 -5.81 14.64 5.49
CA LEU A 87 -4.67 13.74 5.55
C LEU A 87 -5.10 12.37 6.08
N ARG A 88 -4.71 11.33 5.34
CA ARG A 88 -4.93 9.94 5.74
C ARG A 88 -3.83 9.41 6.67
N SER A 89 -2.70 10.11 6.77
CA SER A 89 -1.62 9.85 7.73
C SER A 89 -0.77 11.11 7.93
N ALA A 90 -0.27 11.32 9.15
CA ALA A 90 0.73 12.33 9.50
C ALA A 90 1.84 11.73 10.40
N ARG A 91 1.98 10.40 10.40
CA ARG A 91 2.84 9.67 11.35
C ARG A 91 4.26 9.48 10.78
N GLU A 92 5.27 9.79 11.58
CA GLU A 92 6.68 9.46 11.32
C GLU A 92 6.98 8.00 11.68
N LEU A 93 6.52 7.05 10.86
CA LEU A 93 6.53 5.63 11.21
C LEU A 93 7.91 4.99 11.16
N LEU A 94 8.66 5.23 10.08
CA LEU A 94 9.97 4.60 9.89
C LEU A 94 11.00 5.09 10.90
N ASP A 95 11.03 6.38 11.21
CA ASP A 95 11.97 6.94 12.18
C ASP A 95 11.62 6.55 13.62
N ALA A 96 10.33 6.41 13.94
CA ALA A 96 9.90 5.81 15.20
C ALA A 96 10.37 4.35 15.30
N ALA A 97 10.15 3.53 14.27
CA ALA A 97 10.55 2.13 14.26
C ALA A 97 12.06 1.94 14.44
N LEU A 98 12.87 2.81 13.84
CA LEU A 98 14.33 2.79 13.97
C LEU A 98 14.82 3.30 15.34
N ARG A 99 14.01 4.06 16.08
CA ARG A 99 14.34 4.60 17.40
C ARG A 99 14.06 3.60 18.52
N TYR A 100 12.98 2.83 18.42
CA TYR A 100 12.53 1.96 19.50
C TYR A 100 13.11 0.53 19.40
N PRO A 101 13.79 0.01 20.44
CA PRO A 101 14.44 -1.31 20.41
C PRO A 101 13.53 -2.47 20.02
N GLN A 102 12.23 -2.37 20.32
CA GLN A 102 11.23 -3.37 19.98
C GLN A 102 11.14 -3.62 18.46
N GLN A 103 11.43 -2.63 17.64
CA GLN A 103 11.37 -2.73 16.17
C GLN A 103 12.75 -2.55 15.52
N SER A 104 13.60 -1.67 16.05
CA SER A 104 14.90 -1.38 15.45
C SER A 104 15.84 -2.58 15.42
N GLN A 105 15.69 -3.54 16.34
CA GLN A 105 16.45 -4.79 16.33
C GLN A 105 16.26 -5.61 15.05
N PHE A 106 15.14 -5.45 14.35
CA PHE A 106 14.83 -6.14 13.09
C PHE A 106 15.29 -5.38 11.85
N THR A 107 15.79 -4.16 12.00
CA THR A 107 16.11 -3.28 10.87
C THR A 107 17.60 -3.26 10.55
N CYS A 108 17.91 -3.12 9.27
CA CYS A 108 19.25 -2.87 8.76
C CYS A 108 19.33 -1.42 8.28
N ARG A 109 19.69 -0.51 9.19
CA ARG A 109 19.63 0.94 8.96
C ARG A 109 20.46 1.37 7.76
N GLU A 110 21.63 0.77 7.56
CA GLU A 110 22.55 1.08 6.47
C GLU A 110 21.93 0.79 5.09
N VAL A 111 21.08 -0.24 5.01
CA VAL A 111 20.35 -0.58 3.78
C VAL A 111 19.12 0.30 3.64
N ILE A 112 18.34 0.46 4.72
CA ILE A 112 17.14 1.31 4.72
C ILE A 112 17.45 2.75 4.30
N ASP A 113 18.57 3.30 4.77
CA ASP A 113 18.92 4.69 4.48
C ASP A 113 19.21 4.93 2.97
N GLN A 114 19.55 3.88 2.21
CA GLN A 114 19.69 3.95 0.74
C GLN A 114 18.34 4.13 0.00
N TYR A 115 17.23 3.75 0.64
CA TYR A 115 15.88 3.88 0.08
C TYR A 115 15.14 5.12 0.58
N ARG A 116 15.82 6.00 1.34
CA ARG A 116 15.23 7.28 1.75
C ARG A 116 14.92 8.14 0.53
N GLY A 117 13.72 8.71 0.50
CA GLY A 117 13.25 9.49 -0.64
C GLY A 117 12.75 8.67 -1.83
N PHE A 118 12.76 7.33 -1.75
CA PHE A 118 12.19 6.46 -2.80
C PHE A 118 10.69 6.71 -3.03
N GLY A 119 9.96 7.11 -1.98
CA GLY A 119 8.51 7.25 -2.01
C GLY A 119 7.85 5.95 -1.59
N GLY A 120 7.22 5.24 -2.53
CA GLY A 120 6.58 3.96 -2.27
C GLY A 120 5.89 3.38 -3.50
N VAL A 121 5.52 2.11 -3.43
CA VAL A 121 4.78 1.39 -4.48
C VAL A 121 3.43 0.97 -3.91
N ARG A 122 2.37 1.17 -4.70
CA ARG A 122 1.05 0.56 -4.44
C ARG A 122 0.54 -0.05 -5.74
N ILE A 123 0.16 -1.31 -5.66
CA ILE A 123 -0.53 -2.03 -6.75
C ILE A 123 -1.95 -2.27 -6.25
N GLU A 124 -2.91 -1.74 -7.00
CA GLU A 124 -4.33 -1.71 -6.64
C GLU A 124 -5.14 -2.38 -7.76
N ASP A 125 -6.13 -3.17 -7.33
CA ASP A 125 -6.97 -4.03 -8.17
C ASP A 125 -8.40 -3.99 -7.63
N ASP A 126 -9.35 -3.87 -8.53
CA ASP A 126 -10.77 -4.06 -8.28
C ASP A 126 -11.11 -5.53 -8.54
N VAL A 127 -11.73 -6.17 -7.55
CA VAL A 127 -12.11 -7.58 -7.63
C VAL A 127 -13.51 -7.83 -7.10
N ALA A 128 -14.20 -8.78 -7.72
CA ALA A 128 -15.47 -9.29 -7.24
C ALA A 128 -15.26 -10.69 -6.63
N VAL A 129 -15.70 -10.91 -5.39
CA VAL A 129 -15.67 -12.26 -4.78
C VAL A 129 -16.78 -13.10 -5.41
N THR A 130 -16.43 -14.29 -5.90
CA THR A 130 -17.35 -15.27 -6.50
C THR A 130 -17.55 -16.46 -5.56
N ASP A 131 -18.39 -17.43 -5.94
CA ASP A 131 -18.72 -18.60 -5.10
C ASP A 131 -17.50 -19.44 -4.68
N ASP A 132 -16.45 -19.50 -5.51
CA ASP A 132 -15.27 -20.33 -5.31
C ASP A 132 -13.95 -19.55 -5.31
N GLY A 133 -14.00 -18.21 -5.43
CA GLY A 133 -12.80 -17.39 -5.56
C GLY A 133 -13.08 -15.91 -5.77
N MET A 134 -12.49 -15.36 -6.83
CA MET A 134 -12.65 -13.96 -7.22
C MET A 134 -12.49 -13.78 -8.73
N GLU A 135 -13.17 -12.77 -9.26
CA GLU A 135 -12.97 -12.22 -10.59
C GLU A 135 -12.14 -10.92 -10.49
N LEU A 136 -11.12 -10.80 -11.35
CA LEU A 136 -10.32 -9.59 -11.46
C LEU A 136 -10.94 -8.66 -12.50
N LEU A 137 -11.32 -7.44 -12.08
CA LEU A 137 -11.95 -6.45 -12.95
C LEU A 137 -10.91 -5.50 -13.58
N THR A 138 -9.77 -5.30 -12.93
CA THR A 138 -8.71 -4.42 -13.45
C THR A 138 -7.83 -5.13 -14.47
N CYS A 139 -7.63 -4.52 -15.65
CA CYS A 139 -6.80 -5.06 -16.72
C CYS A 139 -5.72 -4.06 -17.16
N VAL A 140 -4.56 -4.10 -16.50
CA VAL A 140 -3.39 -3.25 -16.80
C VAL A 140 -2.08 -4.06 -16.70
N PRO A 141 -0.97 -3.62 -17.31
CA PRO A 141 0.36 -4.24 -17.13
C PRO A 141 0.75 -4.37 -15.65
N ARG A 142 1.33 -5.51 -15.24
CA ARG A 142 1.66 -5.78 -13.83
C ARG A 142 3.12 -6.16 -13.60
N THR A 143 3.67 -7.01 -14.46
CA THR A 143 5.08 -7.40 -14.37
C THR A 143 5.99 -6.23 -14.79
N VAL A 144 7.24 -6.28 -14.34
CA VAL A 144 8.24 -5.27 -14.73
C VAL A 144 8.36 -5.24 -16.25
N GLU A 145 8.43 -6.42 -16.87
CA GLU A 145 8.56 -6.61 -18.31
C GLU A 145 7.36 -6.04 -19.08
N GLU A 146 6.14 -6.31 -18.62
CA GLU A 146 4.93 -5.77 -19.25
C GLU A 146 4.87 -4.24 -19.16
N ILE A 147 5.22 -3.66 -18.00
CA ILE A 147 5.22 -2.21 -17.80
C ILE A 147 6.28 -1.56 -18.67
N GLU A 148 7.50 -2.11 -18.71
CA GLU A 148 8.59 -1.59 -19.53
C GLU A 148 8.25 -1.65 -21.02
N ALA A 149 7.67 -2.76 -21.49
CA ALA A 149 7.21 -2.90 -22.86
C ALA A 149 6.12 -1.89 -23.22
N TRP A 150 5.11 -1.75 -22.37
CA TRP A 150 4.00 -0.80 -22.56
C TRP A 150 4.49 0.65 -22.64
N MET A 151 5.40 1.04 -21.73
CA MET A 151 5.96 2.39 -21.68
C MET A 151 6.88 2.69 -22.87
N ALA A 152 7.61 1.69 -23.37
CA ALA A 152 8.46 1.83 -24.55
C ALA A 152 7.64 2.09 -25.82
N GLU A 153 6.49 1.43 -25.98
CA GLU A 153 5.56 1.64 -27.09
C GLU A 153 4.91 3.03 -27.02
N GLY A 154 4.45 3.46 -25.84
CA GLY A 154 3.77 4.74 -25.65
C GLY A 154 4.60 5.97 -26.04
N ARG A 155 5.94 5.88 -25.94
CA ARG A 155 6.88 6.94 -26.38
C ARG A 155 6.93 7.14 -27.90
N GLN A 156 6.41 6.19 -28.69
CA GLN A 156 6.43 6.26 -30.15
C GLN A 156 5.23 7.02 -30.74
N ARG A 157 4.22 7.37 -29.93
CA ARG A 157 3.10 8.21 -30.40
C ARG A 157 3.57 9.66 -30.55
N PRO A 158 3.15 10.39 -31.60
CA PRO A 158 3.53 11.79 -31.76
C PRO A 158 3.13 12.58 -30.51
N GLN A 159 4.08 13.35 -29.96
CA GLN A 159 3.83 14.27 -28.85
C GLN A 159 2.71 15.22 -29.26
N VAL A 160 1.57 15.12 -28.59
CA VAL A 160 0.59 16.21 -28.58
C VAL A 160 1.22 17.32 -27.73
N PRO A 161 1.43 18.54 -28.27
CA PRO A 161 2.00 19.63 -27.49
C PRO A 161 1.19 19.85 -26.22
N LEU A 162 1.87 20.03 -25.09
CA LEU A 162 1.16 20.41 -23.87
C LEU A 162 0.52 21.79 -24.08
N PRO A 163 -0.64 22.09 -23.47
CA PRO A 163 -1.31 23.38 -23.65
C PRO A 163 -0.41 24.60 -23.37
N GLN A 164 0.59 24.44 -22.49
CA GLN A 164 1.58 25.46 -22.15
C GLN A 164 2.57 25.78 -23.29
N GLU A 165 2.74 24.86 -24.25
CA GLU A 165 3.62 25.03 -25.42
C GLU A 165 2.90 25.74 -26.58
N CYS A 166 1.57 25.65 -26.66
CA CYS A 166 0.75 26.36 -27.65
C CYS A 166 0.71 27.89 -27.45
N VAL A 167 1.00 28.39 -26.24
CA VAL A 167 0.91 29.83 -25.91
C VAL A 167 2.15 30.61 -26.37
N LYS A 168 3.26 29.93 -26.70
CA LYS A 168 4.52 30.58 -27.10
C LYS A 168 4.64 30.90 -28.60
N SER A 169 3.60 30.62 -29.39
CA SER A 169 3.58 30.81 -30.83
C SER A 169 2.58 31.87 -31.32
N GLY A 170 2.21 32.82 -30.46
CA GLY A 170 1.38 33.98 -30.79
C GLY A 170 2.18 35.28 -30.82
#